data_AF-A0A7Y9YDE2-F1
#
_entry.id   AF-A0A7Y9YDE2-F1
#
_cell.length_a   1.000
_cell.length_b   1.000
_cell.length_c   1.000
_cell.angle_alpha   90.00
_cell.angle_beta   90.00
_cell.angle_gamma   90.00
#
_symmetry.space_group_name_H-M   'P 1'
#
loop_
_entity.id
_entity.type
_entity.pdbx_description
1 polymer ?
#
loop_
_entity_poly.entity_id
_entity_poly.type
_entity_poly.pdbx_seq_one_letter_code
_entity_poly.pdbx_strand_id
1 'polypeptide(L)'
;MATFKAYPSGASMGCPGKGGARENKRGSVNGWSAASVRRHVRWLWSVDVPALDGDGYGVTLTVRDTPADHGDWKQLREAYLRKLRDAGCIRWHWVTEWQRRGTPHMHLAVYVPTGWLPPEAPISDIMSPYEERDSSTCPP
;
A
#
# COMPACT_ATOMS: atom_id res chain seq x y z
N MET A 1 -17.94 -25.13 -14.25
CA MET A 1 -16.94 -24.77 -15.27
C MET A 1 -15.66 -24.33 -14.59
N ALA A 2 -14.50 -24.85 -14.98
CA ALA A 2 -13.22 -24.31 -14.53
C ALA A 2 -13.04 -22.89 -15.08
N THR A 3 -12.44 -22.00 -14.29
CA THR A 3 -12.19 -20.61 -14.67
C THR A 3 -10.69 -20.33 -14.65
N PHE A 4 -10.23 -19.62 -15.67
CA PHE A 4 -8.89 -19.05 -15.76
C PHE A 4 -9.04 -17.54 -15.94
N LYS A 5 -8.25 -16.76 -15.19
CA LYS A 5 -8.19 -15.30 -15.32
C LYS A 5 -6.75 -14.84 -15.32
N ALA A 6 -6.34 -14.21 -16.41
CA ALA A 6 -5.06 -13.51 -16.52
C ALA A 6 -5.18 -12.06 -16.01
N TYR A 7 -4.08 -11.54 -15.50
CA TYR A 7 -3.89 -10.16 -15.04
C TYR A 7 -2.54 -9.65 -15.60
N PRO A 8 -2.29 -8.33 -15.62
CA PRO A 8 -1.02 -7.76 -16.08
C PRO A 8 0.24 -8.43 -15.48
N SER A 9 0.25 -8.73 -14.18
CA SER A 9 1.41 -9.32 -13.49
C SER A 9 1.14 -10.67 -12.80
N GLY A 10 0.09 -11.39 -13.22
CA GLY A 10 -0.22 -12.70 -12.64
C GLY A 10 -1.41 -13.41 -13.26
N ALA A 11 -1.78 -14.57 -12.71
CA ALA A 11 -2.93 -15.34 -13.16
C ALA A 11 -3.59 -16.09 -12.00
N SER A 12 -4.89 -16.35 -12.11
CA SER A 12 -5.64 -17.17 -11.17
C SER A 12 -6.47 -18.22 -11.88
N MET A 13 -6.48 -19.43 -11.33
CA MET A 13 -7.33 -20.54 -11.76
C MET A 13 -8.26 -20.97 -10.64
N GLY A 14 -9.44 -21.49 -10.99
CA GLY A 14 -10.38 -22.04 -10.02
C GLY A 14 -11.28 -23.08 -10.65
N CYS A 15 -11.62 -24.10 -9.87
CA CYS A 15 -12.72 -25.01 -10.20
C CYS A 15 -13.92 -24.69 -9.29
N PRO A 16 -15.16 -24.92 -9.74
CA PRO A 16 -16.32 -24.79 -8.86
C PRO A 16 -16.18 -25.77 -7.70
N GLY A 17 -16.29 -25.27 -6.47
CA GLY A 17 -16.36 -26.12 -5.29
C GLY A 17 -17.72 -26.81 -5.19
N LYS A 18 -17.74 -28.05 -4.67
CA LYS A 18 -18.98 -28.69 -4.17
C LYS A 18 -19.21 -28.20 -2.74
N GLY A 19 -20.05 -27.17 -2.53
CA GLY A 19 -20.44 -26.78 -1.17
C GLY A 19 -21.00 -25.36 -1.05
N GLY A 20 -22.20 -25.25 -0.48
CA GLY A 20 -22.84 -23.98 -0.16
C GLY A 20 -22.04 -23.17 0.87
N ALA A 21 -22.12 -21.84 0.76
CA ALA A 21 -21.49 -20.93 1.69
C ALA A 21 -21.99 -21.20 3.11
N ARG A 22 -21.16 -21.82 3.95
CA ARG A 22 -21.40 -21.82 5.39
C ARG A 22 -21.13 -20.41 5.89
N GLU A 23 -22.16 -19.76 6.41
CA GLU A 23 -22.04 -18.47 7.09
C GLU A 23 -21.12 -18.66 8.31
N ASN A 24 -19.87 -18.22 8.19
CA ASN A 24 -18.98 -18.17 9.33
C ASN A 24 -19.37 -16.95 10.17
N LYS A 25 -19.73 -17.16 11.44
CA LYS A 25 -19.95 -16.07 12.39
C LYS A 25 -18.71 -15.16 12.38
N ARG A 26 -18.92 -13.85 12.29
CA ARG A 26 -17.85 -12.84 12.28
C ARG A 26 -17.07 -12.93 13.61
N GLY A 27 -15.84 -13.41 13.56
CA GLY A 27 -14.94 -13.50 14.72
C GLY A 27 -14.17 -12.19 14.97
N SER A 28 -13.30 -12.21 15.99
CA SER A 28 -12.36 -11.12 16.24
C SER A 28 -11.39 -10.94 15.07
N VAL A 29 -11.13 -9.70 14.68
CA VAL A 29 -10.26 -9.35 13.55
C VAL A 29 -8.82 -9.32 14.04
N ASN A 30 -8.13 -10.46 13.94
CA ASN A 30 -6.73 -10.60 14.36
C ASN A 30 -5.74 -10.47 13.19
N GLY A 31 -6.20 -9.98 12.03
CA GLY A 31 -5.40 -9.88 10.81
C GLY A 31 -6.17 -10.33 9.57
N TRP A 32 -5.43 -10.67 8.52
CA TRP A 32 -6.03 -11.07 7.25
C TRP A 32 -6.34 -12.56 7.22
N SER A 33 -7.56 -12.91 6.81
CA SER A 33 -7.87 -14.28 6.44
C SER A 33 -7.08 -14.67 5.19
N ALA A 34 -6.80 -15.96 5.01
CA ALA A 34 -6.16 -16.46 3.79
C ALA A 34 -6.97 -16.09 2.52
N ALA A 35 -8.30 -15.99 2.61
CA ALA A 35 -9.15 -15.53 1.52
C ALA A 35 -8.93 -14.04 1.21
N SER A 36 -8.79 -13.20 2.24
CA SER A 36 -8.48 -11.77 2.10
C SER A 36 -7.11 -11.56 1.45
N VAL A 37 -6.09 -12.30 1.90
CA VAL A 37 -4.74 -12.27 1.28
C VAL A 37 -4.81 -12.59 -0.21
N ARG A 38 -5.46 -13.70 -0.59
CA ARG A 38 -5.58 -14.08 -2.00
C ARG A 38 -6.31 -13.04 -2.85
N ARG A 39 -7.36 -12.42 -2.32
CA ARG A 39 -8.09 -11.35 -3.02
C ARG A 39 -7.24 -10.11 -3.19
N HIS A 40 -6.49 -9.74 -2.16
CA HIS A 40 -5.57 -8.61 -2.21
C HIS A 40 -4.42 -8.84 -3.21
N VAL A 41 -3.80 -10.02 -3.20
CA VAL A 41 -2.77 -10.38 -4.20
C VAL A 41 -3.32 -10.30 -5.62
N ARG A 42 -4.55 -10.79 -5.86
CA ARG A 42 -5.19 -10.66 -7.18
C ARG A 42 -5.47 -9.21 -7.57
N TRP A 43 -5.78 -8.35 -6.61
CA TRP A 43 -5.92 -6.92 -6.87
C TRP A 43 -4.56 -6.31 -7.27
N LEU A 44 -3.48 -6.63 -6.56
CA LEU A 44 -2.13 -6.20 -6.93
C LEU A 44 -1.76 -6.65 -8.35
N TRP A 45 -2.05 -7.91 -8.70
CA TRP A 45 -1.80 -8.41 -10.05
C TRP A 45 -2.56 -7.67 -11.14
N SER A 46 -3.73 -7.12 -10.80
CA SER A 46 -4.59 -6.37 -11.72
C SER A 46 -4.09 -4.97 -12.04
N VAL A 47 -3.11 -4.46 -11.28
CA VAL A 47 -2.54 -3.13 -11.51
C VAL A 47 -1.63 -3.15 -12.74
N ASP A 48 -1.89 -2.25 -13.67
CA ASP A 48 -1.05 -2.02 -14.85
C ASP A 48 0.08 -1.03 -14.51
N VAL A 49 1.20 -1.58 -14.02
CA VAL A 49 2.32 -0.78 -13.48
C VAL A 49 2.92 0.19 -14.51
N PRO A 50 3.15 -0.19 -15.78
CA PRO A 50 3.67 0.74 -16.80
C PRO A 50 2.74 1.93 -17.11
N ALA A 51 1.44 1.83 -16.81
CA ALA A 51 0.48 2.91 -17.02
C ALA A 51 0.36 3.87 -15.82
N LEU A 52 1.12 3.65 -14.75
CA LEU A 52 1.16 4.55 -13.60
C LEU A 52 2.07 5.75 -13.91
N ASP A 53 1.59 6.95 -13.58
CA ASP A 53 2.37 8.19 -13.63
C ASP A 53 3.12 8.45 -12.30
N GLY A 54 4.17 9.27 -12.39
CA GLY A 54 4.99 9.67 -11.25
C GLY A 54 6.07 8.65 -10.86
N ASP A 55 6.91 9.07 -9.92
CA ASP A 55 8.01 8.26 -9.40
C ASP A 55 7.51 7.41 -8.21
N GLY A 56 7.71 6.10 -8.30
CA GLY A 56 7.26 5.12 -7.30
C GLY A 56 8.33 4.77 -6.28
N TYR A 57 7.98 4.87 -4.99
CA TYR A 57 8.87 4.58 -3.87
C TYR A 57 8.29 3.50 -2.94
N GLY A 58 9.13 2.51 -2.60
CA GLY A 58 8.84 1.53 -1.56
C GLY A 58 9.23 2.07 -0.18
N VAL A 59 8.25 2.27 0.69
CA VAL A 59 8.46 2.82 2.04
C VAL A 59 8.12 1.77 3.08
N THR A 60 9.01 1.57 4.05
CA THR A 60 8.78 0.67 5.19
C THR A 60 9.00 1.43 6.50
N LEU A 61 7.98 1.47 7.36
CA LEU A 61 7.99 2.22 8.61
C LEU A 61 7.76 1.29 9.80
N THR A 62 8.59 1.43 10.83
CA THR A 62 8.36 0.79 12.14
C THR A 62 7.98 1.87 13.14
N VAL A 63 6.85 1.70 13.81
CA VAL A 63 6.46 2.61 14.89
C VAL A 63 7.39 2.39 16.08
N ARG A 64 7.91 3.47 16.65
CA ARG A 64 8.81 3.44 17.81
C ARG A 64 8.10 2.80 19.02
N ASP A 65 6.96 3.36 19.39
CA ASP A 65 6.15 2.93 20.53
C ASP A 65 4.88 2.22 20.04
N THR A 66 4.54 1.08 20.65
CA THR A 66 3.32 0.35 20.30
C THR A 66 2.09 1.16 20.69
N PRO A 67 1.18 1.51 19.76
CA PRO A 67 -0.08 2.17 20.09
C PRO A 67 -0.87 1.36 21.13
N ALA A 68 -1.59 2.04 22.03
CA ALA A 68 -2.31 1.36 23.11
C ALA A 68 -3.41 0.43 22.56
N ASP A 69 -4.04 0.83 21.46
CA ASP A 69 -5.01 0.00 20.75
C ASP A 69 -5.05 0.26 19.22
N HIS A 70 -5.97 -0.44 18.56
CA HIS A 70 -6.20 -0.35 17.12
C HIS A 70 -6.77 1.01 16.66
N GLY A 71 -7.47 1.72 17.54
CA GLY A 71 -8.02 3.06 17.31
C GLY A 71 -6.90 4.10 17.26
N ASP A 72 -5.96 4.04 18.19
CA ASP A 72 -4.75 4.86 18.18
C ASP A 72 -3.91 4.63 16.93
N TRP A 73 -3.71 3.36 16.55
CA TRP A 73 -3.02 3.04 15.30
C TRP A 73 -3.74 3.62 14.08
N LYS A 74 -5.07 3.49 14.02
CA LYS A 74 -5.86 4.05 12.92
C LYS A 74 -5.65 5.56 12.81
N GLN A 75 -5.73 6.29 13.93
CA GLN A 75 -5.55 7.74 13.95
C GLN A 75 -4.15 8.16 13.47
N LEU A 76 -3.10 7.50 13.97
CA LEU A 76 -1.71 7.75 13.57
C LEU A 76 -1.50 7.50 12.07
N ARG A 77 -1.97 6.35 11.57
CA ARG A 77 -1.88 6.00 10.16
C ARG A 77 -2.61 7.00 9.28
N GLU A 78 -3.83 7.37 9.63
CA GLU A 78 -4.59 8.35 8.84
C GLU A 78 -3.96 9.74 8.86
N ALA A 79 -3.36 10.16 9.97
CA ALA A 79 -2.61 11.40 10.03
C ALA A 79 -1.40 11.38 9.09
N TYR A 80 -0.66 10.26 9.05
CA TYR A 80 0.43 10.08 8.11
C TYR A 80 -0.03 10.12 6.64
N LEU A 81 -1.10 9.40 6.30
CA LEU A 81 -1.64 9.40 4.93
C LEU A 81 -2.18 10.78 4.51
N ARG A 82 -2.78 11.54 5.44
CA ARG A 82 -3.17 12.93 5.19
C ARG A 82 -1.95 13.79 4.87
N LYS A 83 -0.84 13.65 5.61
CA LYS A 83 0.40 14.39 5.31
C LYS A 83 0.95 14.07 3.92
N LEU A 84 0.97 12.79 3.51
CA LEU A 84 1.39 12.41 2.15
C LEU A 84 0.53 13.09 1.08
N ARG A 85 -0.79 13.06 1.26
CA ARG A 85 -1.72 13.75 0.36
C ARG A 85 -1.44 15.25 0.31
N ASP A 86 -1.36 15.88 1.47
CA ASP A 86 -1.22 17.33 1.60
C ASP A 86 0.15 17.82 1.09
N ALA A 87 1.18 16.95 1.11
CA ALA A 87 2.48 17.21 0.50
C ALA A 87 2.47 17.14 -1.04
N GLY A 88 1.46 16.51 -1.64
CA GLY A 88 1.29 16.40 -3.10
C GLY A 88 1.40 14.99 -3.69
N CYS A 89 1.40 13.93 -2.87
CA CYS A 89 1.49 12.55 -3.38
C CYS A 89 0.31 12.23 -4.32
N ILE A 90 0.60 11.60 -5.47
CA ILE A 90 -0.41 11.24 -6.48
C ILE A 90 -1.28 10.09 -5.97
N ARG A 91 -0.63 9.06 -5.43
CA ARG A 91 -1.29 7.85 -4.93
C ARG A 91 -0.41 7.10 -3.96
N TRP A 92 -1.03 6.22 -3.20
CA TRP A 92 -0.32 5.25 -2.38
C TRP A 92 -1.12 3.97 -2.21
N HIS A 93 -0.41 2.88 -1.98
CA HIS A 93 -0.94 1.63 -1.47
C HIS A 93 -0.25 1.31 -0.15
N TRP A 94 -0.95 0.74 0.82
CA TRP A 94 -0.34 0.38 2.09
C TRP A 94 -0.94 -0.89 2.70
N VAL A 95 -0.11 -1.56 3.50
CA VAL A 95 -0.51 -2.67 4.37
C VAL A 95 0.15 -2.50 5.73
N THR A 96 -0.50 -3.03 6.78
CA THR A 96 0.09 -3.16 8.10
C THR A 96 0.38 -4.63 8.35
N GLU A 97 1.66 -4.94 8.55
CA GLU A 97 2.12 -6.21 9.11
C GLU A 97 2.31 -6.04 10.62
N TRP A 98 1.81 -6.99 11.41
CA TRP A 98 1.95 -6.95 12.85
C TRP A 98 3.21 -7.69 13.26
N GLN A 99 4.13 -6.99 13.92
CA GLN A 99 5.34 -7.62 14.46
C GLN A 99 4.99 -8.60 15.57
N ARG A 100 5.91 -9.53 15.88
CA ARG A 100 5.76 -10.50 16.98
C ARG A 100 5.41 -9.83 18.33
N ARG A 101 5.88 -8.60 18.57
CA ARG A 101 5.60 -7.81 19.78
C ARG A 101 4.29 -6.99 19.73
N GLY A 102 3.48 -7.16 18.68
CA GLY A 102 2.23 -6.44 18.47
C GLY A 102 2.38 -5.02 17.88
N THR A 103 3.60 -4.51 17.71
CA THR A 103 3.82 -3.19 17.10
C THR A 103 3.49 -3.21 15.60
N PRO A 104 2.80 -2.19 15.07
CA PRO A 104 2.58 -2.04 13.64
C PRO A 104 3.88 -1.85 12.86
N HIS A 105 4.02 -2.59 11.76
CA HIS A 105 5.02 -2.37 10.72
C HIS A 105 4.28 -2.05 9.42
N MET A 106 4.50 -0.87 8.87
CA MET A 106 3.73 -0.37 7.74
C MET A 106 4.58 -0.42 6.47
N HIS A 107 4.08 -1.12 5.45
CA HIS A 107 4.66 -1.10 4.11
C HIS A 107 3.78 -0.26 3.21
N LEU A 108 4.41 0.58 2.38
CA LEU A 108 3.74 1.40 1.41
C LEU A 108 4.45 1.34 0.06
N ALA A 109 3.66 1.46 -1.00
CA ALA A 109 4.13 1.96 -2.29
C ALA A 109 3.53 3.36 -2.46
N VAL A 110 4.37 4.40 -2.53
CA VAL A 110 3.94 5.80 -2.68
C VAL A 110 4.40 6.31 -4.03
N TYR A 111 3.54 7.05 -4.72
CA TYR A 111 3.86 7.66 -6.00
C TYR A 111 3.72 9.18 -5.89
N VAL A 112 4.70 9.87 -6.44
CA VAL A 112 4.84 11.33 -6.38
C VAL A 112 5.06 11.91 -7.78
N PRO A 113 4.75 13.20 -8.02
CA PRO A 113 5.22 13.91 -9.20
C PRO A 113 6.66 13.56 -9.58
N THR A 114 6.88 13.34 -10.87
CA THR A 114 8.21 13.02 -11.41
C THR A 114 9.20 14.14 -11.10
N GLY A 115 10.36 13.78 -10.57
CA GLY A 115 11.41 14.74 -10.22
C GLY A 115 11.20 15.49 -8.89
N TRP A 116 10.21 15.11 -8.08
CA TRP A 116 10.01 15.70 -6.74
C TRP A 116 11.25 15.52 -5.86
N LEU A 117 11.70 14.28 -5.68
CA LEU A 117 12.87 13.97 -4.88
C LEU A 117 14.11 13.91 -5.79
N PRO A 118 15.16 14.68 -5.52
CA PRO A 118 16.42 14.50 -6.22
C PRO A 118 17.00 13.11 -5.89
N PRO A 119 17.84 12.53 -6.77
CA PRO A 119 18.36 11.16 -6.60
C PRO A 119 19.04 10.91 -5.25
N GLU A 120 19.66 11.93 -4.68
CA GLU A 120 20.36 11.92 -3.40
C GLU A 120 19.48 12.25 -2.17
N ALA A 121 18.23 12.69 -2.37
CA ALA A 121 17.36 13.00 -1.25
C ALA A 121 16.96 11.73 -0.49
N PRO A 122 16.96 11.76 0.85
CA PRO A 122 16.43 10.65 1.62
C PRO A 122 14.92 10.52 1.39
N ILE A 123 14.44 9.29 1.36
CA ILE A 123 13.01 8.97 1.19
C ILE A 123 12.10 9.61 2.24
N SER A 124 12.65 10.04 3.39
CA SER A 124 11.93 10.80 4.42
C SER A 124 11.36 12.11 3.90
N ASP A 125 11.95 12.67 2.85
CA ASP A 125 11.58 13.97 2.31
C ASP A 125 10.30 13.91 1.48
N ILE A 126 9.74 12.72 1.27
CA ILE A 126 8.40 12.53 0.69
C ILE A 126 7.28 13.19 1.51
N MET A 127 7.57 13.55 2.78
CA MET A 127 6.67 14.32 3.63
C MET A 127 6.90 15.83 3.59
N SER A 128 7.95 16.30 2.91
CA SER A 128 8.18 17.72 2.68
C SER A 128 7.26 18.20 1.54
N PRO A 129 6.67 19.40 1.60
CA PRO A 129 5.81 19.91 0.52
C PRO A 129 6.53 19.84 -0.83
N TYR A 130 5.81 19.44 -1.88
CA TYR A 130 6.30 19.58 -3.24
C TYR A 130 6.46 21.07 -3.58
N GLU A 131 7.70 21.49 -3.79
CA GLU A 131 7.99 22.77 -4.44
C GLU A 131 8.29 22.47 -5.92
N GLU A 132 7.47 23.03 -6.81
CA GLU A 132 7.63 22.89 -8.26
C GLU A 132 8.99 23.49 -8.65
N ARG A 133 9.99 22.64 -8.92
CA ARG A 133 11.30 23.10 -9.39
C ARG A 133 11.15 23.48 -10.85
N ASP A 134 11.61 24.68 -11.20
CA ASP A 134 11.61 25.17 -12.57
C ASP A 134 12.34 24.15 -13.47
N SER A 135 11.59 23.62 -14.44
CA SER A 135 12.04 22.65 -15.45
C SER A 135 13.28 23.09 -16.25
N SER A 136 13.68 24.36 -16.15
CA SER A 136 14.91 24.91 -16.71
C SER A 136 16.20 24.42 -16.04
N THR A 137 16.11 23.74 -14.88
CA THR A 137 17.27 23.31 -14.08
C THR A 137 17.56 21.81 -14.10
N CYS A 138 16.73 21.01 -14.79
CA CYS A 138 17.00 19.58 -14.95
C CYS A 138 17.96 19.37 -16.14
N PRO A 139 19.14 18.74 -15.96
CA PRO A 139 19.99 18.41 -17.09
C PRO A 139 19.29 17.36 -17.97
N PRO A 140 19.54 17.38 -19.30
CA PRO A 140 18.89 16.49 -20.26
C PRO A 140 19.20 15.00 -20.03
#